data_AF-A0A956MMV0-F1
#
_entry.id   AF-A0A956MMV0-F1
#
_cell.length_a   1.000
_cell.length_b   1.000
_cell.length_c   1.000
_cell.angle_alpha   90.00
_cell.angle_beta   90.00
_cell.angle_gamma   90.00
#
_symmetry.space_group_name_H-M   'P 1'
#
loop_
_entity.id
_entity.type
_entity.pdbx_description
1 polymer ?
#
loop_
_entity_poly.entity_id
_entity_poly.type
_entity_poly.pdbx_seq_one_letter_code
_entity_poly.pdbx_strand_id
1 'polypeptide(L)'
;VVGAQVEGTPGSAEKGKKVLNKLLAEMGVDVEAIRFSDGSGVSRYGLLSPDAIISLLANMYQNFSVRNEFIASLPIAGVDGTLSRRMKGMAAEGIVHAKTGSLGGVSTLAGYTTADDGEVLAFSIMMSHFVGSTWPFRAVQDRICDALTRYRERSPSAE
;
A
#
# COMPACT_ATOMS: atom_id res chain seq x y z
N VAL A 1 8.17 17.13 -11.25
CA VAL A 1 9.45 16.56 -11.73
C VAL A 1 9.21 15.50 -12.79
N VAL A 2 8.54 14.37 -12.50
CA VAL A 2 8.34 13.28 -13.50
C VAL A 2 7.66 13.75 -14.80
N GLY A 3 6.63 14.61 -14.69
CA GLY A 3 5.95 15.17 -15.86
C GLY A 3 6.84 16.07 -16.72
N ALA A 4 7.86 16.73 -16.13
CA ALA A 4 8.82 17.50 -16.92
C ALA A 4 9.83 16.59 -17.64
N GLN A 5 10.20 15.48 -17.00
CA GLN A 5 11.21 14.54 -17.49
C GLN A 5 10.68 13.66 -18.62
N VAL A 6 9.42 13.25 -18.56
CA VAL A 6 8.80 12.35 -19.56
C VAL A 6 8.00 13.13 -20.62
N GLU A 7 7.27 14.18 -20.23
CA GLU A 7 6.39 14.94 -21.13
C GLU A 7 6.93 16.36 -21.45
N GLY A 8 8.20 16.62 -21.13
CA GLY A 8 8.89 17.89 -21.41
C GLY A 8 8.55 19.05 -20.45
N THR A 9 9.40 20.08 -20.46
CA THR A 9 9.26 21.27 -19.61
C THR A 9 8.22 22.27 -20.15
N PRO A 10 7.58 23.09 -19.29
CA PRO A 10 7.57 22.97 -17.83
C PRO A 10 6.75 21.74 -17.38
N GLY A 11 7.08 21.23 -16.19
CA GLY A 11 6.31 20.15 -15.57
C GLY A 11 4.99 20.65 -15.00
N SER A 12 3.92 19.86 -15.14
CA SER A 12 2.60 20.16 -14.56
C SER A 12 2.02 18.94 -13.85
N ALA A 13 1.01 19.18 -13.00
CA ALA A 13 0.26 18.10 -12.34
C ALA A 13 -0.44 17.20 -13.37
N GLU A 14 -1.00 17.77 -14.44
CA GLU A 14 -1.61 17.00 -15.53
C GLU A 14 -0.61 16.08 -16.24
N LYS A 15 0.59 16.60 -16.58
CA LYS A 15 1.66 15.79 -17.16
C LYS A 15 2.06 14.65 -16.21
N GLY A 16 2.16 14.94 -14.89
CA GLY A 16 2.42 13.92 -13.89
C GLY A 16 1.35 12.82 -13.84
N LYS A 17 0.07 13.20 -13.87
CA LYS A 17 -1.06 12.25 -13.88
C LYS A 17 -1.05 11.39 -15.14
N LYS A 18 -0.75 11.98 -16.31
CA LYS A 18 -0.65 11.26 -17.57
C LYS A 18 0.43 10.17 -17.52
N VAL A 19 1.62 10.52 -17.01
CA VAL A 19 2.73 9.56 -16.82
C VAL A 19 2.32 8.45 -15.85
N LEU A 20 1.66 8.79 -14.74
CA LEU A 20 1.22 7.82 -13.74
C LEU A 20 0.15 6.86 -14.27
N ASN A 21 -0.85 7.38 -14.98
CA ASN A 21 -1.88 6.55 -15.61
C ASN A 21 -1.27 5.60 -16.64
N LYS A 22 -0.32 6.07 -17.46
CA LYS A 22 0.38 5.22 -18.42
C LYS A 22 1.16 4.09 -17.72
N LEU A 23 1.91 4.43 -16.67
CA LEU A 23 2.68 3.45 -15.89
C LEU A 23 1.77 2.38 -15.27
N LEU A 24 0.63 2.78 -14.71
CA LEU A 24 -0.32 1.87 -14.07
C LEU A 24 -1.04 0.98 -15.09
N ALA A 25 -1.38 1.52 -16.26
CA ALA A 25 -1.92 0.74 -17.37
C ALA A 25 -0.91 -0.32 -17.85
N GLU A 26 0.38 0.03 -17.94
CA GLU A 26 1.46 -0.92 -18.28
C GLU A 26 1.63 -2.03 -17.22
N MET A 27 1.27 -1.76 -15.97
CA MET A 27 1.23 -2.73 -14.87
C MET A 27 -0.07 -3.55 -14.82
N GLY A 28 -0.97 -3.39 -15.80
CA GLY A 28 -2.25 -4.09 -15.85
C GLY A 28 -3.26 -3.61 -14.81
N VAL A 29 -3.05 -2.43 -14.22
CA VAL A 29 -4.00 -1.82 -13.29
C VAL A 29 -5.12 -1.17 -14.11
N ASP A 30 -6.37 -1.43 -13.72
CA ASP A 30 -7.52 -0.73 -14.30
C ASP A 30 -7.47 0.76 -13.93
N VAL A 31 -7.09 1.57 -14.91
CA VAL A 31 -6.97 3.02 -14.75
C VAL A 31 -8.33 3.73 -14.66
N GLU A 32 -9.42 3.09 -15.07
CA GLU A 32 -10.78 3.63 -14.88
C GLU A 32 -11.21 3.54 -13.41
N ALA A 33 -10.67 2.56 -12.68
CA ALA A 33 -10.85 2.41 -11.24
C ALA A 33 -9.99 3.38 -10.40
N ILE A 34 -9.19 4.24 -11.05
CA ILE A 34 -8.26 5.14 -10.38
C ILE A 34 -8.49 6.61 -10.79
N ARG A 35 -8.61 7.47 -9.78
CA ARG A 35 -8.62 8.92 -9.97
C ARG A 35 -7.52 9.56 -9.16
N PHE A 36 -6.43 9.93 -9.81
CA PHE A 36 -5.40 10.75 -9.18
C PHE A 36 -5.79 12.22 -9.16
N SER A 37 -5.95 12.75 -7.96
CA SER A 37 -6.19 14.18 -7.77
C SER A 37 -4.91 14.93 -7.46
N ASP A 38 -4.02 14.33 -6.69
CA ASP A 38 -2.65 14.76 -6.42
C ASP A 38 -1.75 13.53 -6.17
N GLY A 39 -0.45 13.75 -5.90
CA GLY A 39 0.50 12.68 -5.59
C GLY A 39 0.70 12.40 -4.10
N SER A 40 0.12 13.20 -3.20
CA SER A 40 0.30 13.05 -1.74
C SER A 40 -0.83 12.26 -1.08
N GLY A 41 -2.00 12.18 -1.75
CA GLY A 41 -3.22 11.61 -1.21
C GLY A 41 -4.00 12.55 -0.28
N VAL A 42 -3.69 13.85 -0.28
CA VAL A 42 -4.40 14.84 0.58
C VAL A 42 -5.76 15.20 -0.01
N SER A 43 -5.87 15.21 -1.34
CA SER A 43 -7.13 15.45 -2.01
C SER A 43 -8.15 14.34 -1.74
N ARG A 44 -9.33 14.75 -1.27
CA ARG A 44 -10.49 13.87 -1.08
C ARG A 44 -11.08 13.34 -2.39
N TYR A 45 -10.65 13.88 -3.53
CA TYR A 45 -11.06 13.42 -4.86
C TYR A 45 -10.16 12.32 -5.40
N GLY A 46 -9.14 11.90 -4.63
CA GLY A 46 -8.35 10.71 -4.91
C GLY A 46 -9.19 9.45 -4.71
N LEU A 47 -9.38 8.64 -5.75
CA LEU A 47 -10.10 7.36 -5.67
C LEU A 47 -9.17 6.25 -6.15
N LEU A 48 -9.03 5.21 -5.34
CA LEU A 48 -8.23 4.02 -5.61
C LEU A 48 -8.99 2.84 -5.03
N SER A 49 -9.12 1.75 -5.78
CA SER A 49 -9.64 0.49 -5.24
C SER A 49 -8.53 -0.26 -4.48
N PRO A 50 -8.89 -1.12 -3.49
CA PRO A 50 -7.93 -2.03 -2.87
C PRO A 50 -7.20 -2.89 -3.91
N ASP A 51 -7.93 -3.40 -4.92
CA ASP A 51 -7.37 -4.25 -5.99
C ASP A 51 -6.32 -3.52 -6.82
N ALA A 52 -6.53 -2.23 -7.13
CA ALA A 52 -5.54 -1.45 -7.87
C ALA A 52 -4.23 -1.31 -7.08
N ILE A 53 -4.31 -1.18 -5.75
CA ILE A 53 -3.14 -1.15 -4.88
C ILE A 53 -2.47 -2.53 -4.81
N ILE A 54 -3.24 -3.62 -4.74
CA ILE A 54 -2.69 -4.97 -4.78
C ILE A 54 -1.95 -5.22 -6.09
N SER A 55 -2.54 -4.87 -7.23
CA SER A 55 -1.89 -5.01 -8.54
C SER A 55 -0.58 -4.20 -8.61
N LEU A 56 -0.56 -2.97 -8.10
CA LEU A 56 0.67 -2.18 -8.00
C LEU A 56 1.72 -2.88 -7.13
N LEU A 57 1.36 -3.31 -5.93
CA LEU A 57 2.27 -3.99 -5.01
C LEU A 57 2.81 -5.29 -5.62
N ALA A 58 1.95 -6.10 -6.24
CA ALA A 58 2.38 -7.32 -6.92
C ALA A 58 3.38 -7.02 -8.05
N ASN A 59 3.13 -5.99 -8.87
CA ASN A 59 4.05 -5.57 -9.93
C ASN A 59 5.40 -5.05 -9.38
N MET A 60 5.37 -4.25 -8.31
CA MET A 60 6.59 -3.75 -7.65
C MET A 60 7.39 -4.88 -7.04
N TYR A 61 6.71 -5.85 -6.42
CA TYR A 61 7.36 -7.05 -5.93
C TYR A 61 7.97 -7.84 -7.09
N GLN A 62 7.25 -8.14 -8.17
CA GLN A 62 7.83 -8.91 -9.28
C GLN A 62 8.97 -8.20 -10.03
N ASN A 63 9.08 -6.88 -9.95
CA ASN A 63 10.16 -6.14 -10.58
C ASN A 63 11.46 -6.12 -9.74
N PHE A 64 12.35 -7.07 -10.00
CA PHE A 64 13.63 -7.21 -9.28
C PHE A 64 14.54 -5.97 -9.32
N SER A 65 14.39 -5.07 -10.30
CA SER A 65 15.25 -3.88 -10.40
C SER A 65 14.89 -2.77 -9.42
N VAL A 66 13.69 -2.82 -8.83
CA VAL A 66 13.19 -1.79 -7.89
C VAL A 66 12.59 -2.37 -6.61
N ARG A 67 12.35 -3.69 -6.55
CA ARG A 67 11.70 -4.39 -5.43
C ARG A 67 12.28 -3.97 -4.08
N ASN A 68 13.61 -4.09 -3.93
CA ASN A 68 14.26 -3.93 -2.64
C ASN A 68 14.20 -2.48 -2.16
N GLU A 69 14.46 -1.53 -3.05
CA GLU A 69 14.38 -0.10 -2.79
C GLU A 69 12.94 0.32 -2.48
N PHE A 70 11.96 -0.23 -3.20
CA PHE A 70 10.55 0.04 -2.96
C PHE A 70 10.13 -0.45 -1.57
N ILE A 71 10.43 -1.70 -1.20
CA ILE A 71 10.10 -2.26 0.12
C ILE A 71 10.84 -1.51 1.23
N ALA A 72 12.11 -1.16 1.02
CA ALA A 72 12.90 -0.40 1.98
C ALA A 72 12.39 1.05 2.20
N SER A 73 11.64 1.60 1.24
CA SER A 73 11.01 2.91 1.38
C SER A 73 9.74 2.91 2.26
N LEU A 74 9.19 1.72 2.54
CA LEU A 74 7.99 1.58 3.35
C LEU A 74 8.34 1.54 4.85
N PRO A 75 7.58 2.24 5.71
CA PRO A 75 7.73 2.12 7.16
C PRO A 75 7.59 0.68 7.66
N ILE A 76 8.38 0.34 8.66
CA ILE A 76 8.45 -0.99 9.28
C ILE A 76 7.68 -0.96 10.61
N ALA A 77 6.79 -1.93 10.80
CA ALA A 77 6.01 -2.10 12.01
C ALA A 77 6.87 -2.14 13.28
N GLY A 78 6.57 -1.26 14.24
CA GLY A 78 7.28 -1.16 15.51
C GLY A 78 8.65 -0.47 15.46
N VAL A 79 9.17 -0.18 14.27
CA VAL A 79 10.56 0.32 14.09
C VAL A 79 10.58 1.80 13.72
N ASP A 80 9.96 2.20 12.60
CA ASP A 80 10.15 3.55 12.06
C ASP A 80 8.90 4.19 11.43
N GLY A 81 9.08 5.43 10.98
CA GLY A 81 8.04 6.21 10.32
C GLY A 81 6.71 6.25 11.08
N THR A 82 5.61 6.15 10.33
CA THR A 82 4.26 6.18 10.87
C THR A 82 3.82 4.87 11.56
N LEU A 83 4.65 3.82 11.49
CA LEU A 83 4.41 2.53 12.14
C LEU A 83 5.27 2.28 13.38
N SER A 84 6.18 3.19 13.72
CA SER A 84 7.13 3.10 14.86
C SER A 84 6.51 2.81 16.23
N ARG A 85 5.20 3.04 16.41
CA ARG A 85 4.45 2.74 17.64
C ARG A 85 3.30 1.74 17.44
N ARG A 86 3.14 1.21 16.23
CA ARG A 86 2.08 0.26 15.88
C ARG A 86 2.63 -1.16 15.87
N MET A 87 1.77 -2.13 16.19
CA MET A 87 2.08 -3.56 16.17
C MET A 87 3.24 -4.02 17.06
N LYS A 88 3.66 -3.24 18.07
CA LYS A 88 4.67 -3.68 19.04
C LYS A 88 4.16 -4.84 19.89
N GLY A 89 5.00 -5.85 20.10
CA GLY A 89 4.70 -7.09 20.79
C GLY A 89 3.78 -8.05 20.01
N MET A 90 3.53 -7.78 18.73
CA MET A 90 2.75 -8.63 17.83
C MET A 90 3.68 -9.42 16.91
N ALA A 91 3.20 -10.47 16.24
CA ALA A 91 3.99 -11.18 15.23
C ALA A 91 4.35 -10.26 14.05
N ALA A 92 3.50 -9.27 13.76
CA ALA A 92 3.76 -8.28 12.72
C ALA A 92 4.95 -7.33 13.00
N GLU A 93 5.45 -7.23 14.25
CA GLU A 93 6.57 -6.34 14.60
C GLU A 93 7.84 -6.69 13.82
N GLY A 94 8.44 -5.71 13.15
CA GLY A 94 9.65 -5.91 12.33
C GLY A 94 9.43 -6.68 11.02
N ILE A 95 8.21 -7.19 10.76
CA ILE A 95 7.89 -7.99 9.57
C ILE A 95 7.03 -7.21 8.57
N VAL A 96 6.05 -6.45 9.06
CA VAL A 96 5.16 -5.68 8.17
C VAL A 96 5.85 -4.41 7.69
N HIS A 97 5.93 -4.26 6.36
CA HIS A 97 6.40 -3.06 5.67
C HIS A 97 5.21 -2.42 4.96
N ALA A 98 4.73 -1.27 5.44
CA ALA A 98 3.50 -0.69 4.90
C ALA A 98 3.38 0.82 5.00
N LYS A 99 2.69 1.40 4.01
CA LYS A 99 2.37 2.82 3.97
C LYS A 99 1.02 3.07 4.64
N THR A 100 1.00 4.04 5.55
CA THR A 100 -0.24 4.54 6.17
C THR A 100 -0.87 5.67 5.36
N GLY A 101 -2.21 5.70 5.32
CA GLY A 101 -3.01 6.86 4.94
C GLY A 101 -4.02 7.23 6.02
N SER A 102 -4.23 8.52 6.29
CA SER A 102 -5.19 8.98 7.28
C SER A 102 -5.73 10.36 6.93
N LEU A 103 -7.05 10.48 6.85
CA LEU A 103 -7.79 11.75 6.72
C LEU A 103 -9.01 11.70 7.64
N GLY A 104 -9.71 12.82 7.82
CA GLY A 104 -10.97 12.82 8.56
C GLY A 104 -11.98 11.86 7.91
N GLY A 105 -12.33 10.80 8.65
CA GLY A 105 -13.23 9.72 8.24
C GLY A 105 -12.61 8.63 7.35
N VAL A 106 -11.28 8.59 7.22
CA VAL A 106 -10.56 7.59 6.40
C VAL A 106 -9.28 7.13 7.11
N SER A 107 -9.05 5.82 7.14
CA SER A 107 -7.82 5.19 7.61
C SER A 107 -7.47 4.04 6.67
N THR A 108 -6.26 4.07 6.10
CA THR A 108 -5.77 3.05 5.17
C THR A 108 -4.39 2.55 5.56
N LEU A 109 -4.10 1.30 5.22
CA LEU A 109 -2.80 0.66 5.39
C LEU A 109 -2.60 -0.34 4.26
N ALA A 110 -1.50 -0.22 3.51
CA ALA A 110 -1.18 -1.15 2.42
C ALA A 110 0.32 -1.38 2.34
N GLY A 111 0.71 -2.61 1.98
CA GLY A 111 2.10 -3.02 1.95
C GLY A 111 2.27 -4.53 1.90
N TYR A 112 3.34 -5.02 2.50
CA TYR A 112 3.72 -6.43 2.51
C TYR A 112 3.85 -6.97 3.94
N THR A 113 3.64 -8.26 4.09
CA THR A 113 4.09 -9.05 5.23
C THR A 113 4.66 -10.38 4.77
N THR A 114 5.56 -10.95 5.55
CA THR A 114 6.01 -12.33 5.37
C THR A 114 5.23 -13.22 6.34
N ALA A 115 4.49 -14.18 5.82
CA ALA A 115 3.72 -15.14 6.59
C ALA A 115 4.63 -16.16 7.30
N ASP A 116 4.10 -16.89 8.27
CA ASP A 116 4.84 -17.87 9.10
C ASP A 116 5.39 -19.06 8.27
N ASP A 117 4.80 -19.33 7.10
CA ASP A 117 5.30 -20.31 6.13
C ASP A 117 6.34 -19.76 5.15
N GLY A 118 6.67 -18.46 5.26
CA GLY A 118 7.65 -17.77 4.44
C GLY A 118 7.08 -17.12 3.18
N GLU A 119 5.77 -17.26 2.90
CA GLU A 119 5.17 -16.58 1.76
C GLU A 119 5.10 -15.06 1.99
N VAL A 120 5.41 -14.27 0.96
CA VAL A 120 5.24 -12.82 1.02
C VAL A 120 3.86 -12.44 0.51
N LEU A 121 3.04 -11.88 1.39
CA LEU A 121 1.68 -11.45 1.10
C LEU A 121 1.65 -9.94 0.88
N ALA A 122 1.04 -9.50 -0.23
CA ALA A 122 0.65 -8.12 -0.44
C ALA A 122 -0.76 -7.88 0.14
N PHE A 123 -0.98 -6.74 0.80
CA PHE A 123 -2.28 -6.41 1.37
C PHE A 123 -2.65 -4.94 1.17
N SER A 124 -3.97 -4.68 1.15
CA SER A 124 -4.54 -3.34 1.08
C SER A 124 -5.80 -3.27 1.94
N ILE A 125 -5.74 -2.49 3.03
CA ILE A 125 -6.83 -2.33 3.97
C ILE A 125 -7.31 -0.88 3.92
N MET A 126 -8.51 -0.68 3.40
CA MET A 126 -9.12 0.64 3.26
C MET A 126 -10.39 0.73 4.08
N MET A 127 -10.38 1.58 5.11
CA MET A 127 -11.54 1.84 5.97
C MET A 127 -11.93 3.31 5.83
N SER A 128 -13.13 3.58 5.33
CA SER A 128 -13.63 4.92 5.05
C SER A 128 -15.06 5.12 5.59
N HIS A 129 -15.55 6.36 5.52
CA HIS A 129 -16.92 6.77 5.88
C HIS A 129 -17.27 6.63 7.38
N PHE A 130 -16.28 6.55 8.26
CA PHE A 130 -16.52 6.59 9.70
C PHE A 130 -16.49 8.01 10.26
N VAL A 131 -17.13 8.21 11.41
CA VAL A 131 -17.11 9.47 12.16
C VAL A 131 -16.24 9.32 13.39
N GLY A 132 -15.43 10.34 13.68
CA GLY A 132 -14.61 10.40 14.88
C GLY A 132 -13.18 9.86 14.68
N SER A 133 -12.66 9.20 15.70
CA SER A 133 -11.24 8.86 15.79
C SER A 133 -10.82 7.74 14.83
N THR A 134 -9.60 7.85 14.30
CA THR A 134 -8.97 6.80 13.47
C THR A 134 -8.41 5.64 14.31
N TRP A 135 -8.26 5.80 15.63
CA TRP A 135 -7.61 4.81 16.50
C TRP A 135 -8.25 3.41 16.46
N PRO A 136 -9.59 3.25 16.54
CA PRO A 136 -10.21 1.92 16.49
C PRO A 136 -9.93 1.19 15.16
N PHE A 137 -9.97 1.93 14.05
CA PHE A 137 -9.70 1.39 12.71
C PHE A 137 -8.24 0.99 12.54
N ARG A 138 -7.30 1.77 13.10
CA ARG A 138 -5.88 1.39 13.16
C ARG A 138 -5.66 0.12 13.96
N ALA A 139 -6.36 -0.06 15.08
CA ALA A 139 -6.27 -1.28 15.87
C ALA A 139 -6.79 -2.51 15.12
N VAL A 140 -7.86 -2.37 14.32
CA VAL A 140 -8.34 -3.44 13.44
C VAL A 140 -7.33 -3.74 12.34
N GLN A 141 -6.76 -2.72 11.68
CA GLN A 141 -5.69 -2.90 10.70
C GLN A 141 -4.50 -3.67 11.29
N ASP A 142 -4.06 -3.29 12.49
CA ASP A 142 -2.93 -3.95 13.18
C ASP A 142 -3.23 -5.43 13.44
N ARG A 143 -4.46 -5.76 13.87
CA ARG A 143 -4.90 -7.14 14.08
C ARG A 143 -4.98 -7.95 12.79
N ILE A 144 -5.42 -7.35 11.69
CA ILE A 144 -5.44 -8.01 10.38
C ILE A 144 -4.01 -8.30 9.94
N CYS A 145 -3.09 -7.34 10.07
CA CYS A 145 -1.68 -7.53 9.75
C CYS A 145 -1.04 -8.62 10.62
N ASP A 146 -1.33 -8.67 11.92
CA ASP A 146 -0.86 -9.75 12.80
C ASP A 146 -1.40 -11.13 12.35
N ALA A 147 -2.68 -11.20 11.98
CA ALA A 147 -3.29 -12.44 11.48
C ALA A 147 -2.69 -12.90 10.15
N LEU A 148 -2.45 -11.97 9.21
CA LEU A 148 -1.78 -12.26 7.93
C LEU A 148 -0.34 -12.74 8.14
N THR A 149 0.36 -12.16 9.10
CA THR A 149 1.74 -12.56 9.42
C THR A 149 1.79 -13.98 9.99
N ARG A 150 0.79 -14.36 10.79
CA ARG A 150 0.63 -15.72 11.33
C ARG A 150 0.01 -16.70 10.35
N TYR A 151 -0.32 -16.25 9.13
CA TYR A 151 -0.94 -17.11 8.14
C TYR A 151 -0.01 -18.26 7.77
N ARG A 152 -0.61 -19.42 7.54
CA ARG A 152 0.06 -20.58 6.99
C ARG A 152 -0.89 -21.21 5.99
N GLU A 153 -0.47 -21.33 4.74
CA GLU A 153 -1.24 -22.02 3.74
C GLU A 153 -1.34 -23.50 4.15
N ARG A 154 -2.57 -24.02 4.28
CA ARG A 154 -2.76 -25.46 4.45
C ARG A 154 -2.33 -26.11 3.14
N SER A 155 -1.29 -26.94 3.18
CA SER A 155 -0.92 -27.78 2.03
C SER A 155 -2.18 -28.46 1.49
N PRO A 156 -2.42 -28.44 0.16
CA PRO A 156 -3.53 -29.20 -0.39
C PRO A 156 -3.33 -30.65 0.01
N SER A 157 -4.32 -31.25 0.65
CA SER A 157 -4.37 -32.70 0.83
C SER A 157 -4.21 -33.31 -0.55
N ALA A 158 -3.13 -34.06 -0.76
CA ALA A 158 -2.96 -34.89 -1.94
C ALA A 158 -4.15 -35.86 -1.97
N GLU A 159 -5.07 -35.65 -2.92
CA GLU A 159 -6.03 -36.67 -3.35
C GLU A 159 -5.32 -37.71 -4.23
#